data_AF-A0AAN7V362-F1
#
_entry.id   AF-A0AAN7V362-F1
#
_cell.length_a   1.000
_cell.length_b   1.000
_cell.length_c   1.000
_cell.angle_alpha   90.00
_cell.angle_beta   90.00
_cell.angle_gamma   90.00
#
_symmetry.space_group_name_H-M   'P 1'
#
loop_
_entity.id
_entity.type
_entity.pdbx_description
1 polymer ?
#
loop_
_entity_poly.entity_id
_entity_poly.type
_entity_poly.pdbx_seq_one_letter_code
_entity_poly.pdbx_strand_id
1 'polypeptide(L)'
;MFIMASKSDIVASSSSSAGDGGKEQASSPSSMPKIVTKCYKHVCPDRCCPSRWSEYANFDEEYAALLARTASVPIIHRFFEDKNKWVTHSFTVQDTSMKEALQQVLKGYQDLGLYLENYTFTLPFQKEPIVKHAVSGLVSFLTPILAPEVASMAHTQKTGKIAFADIWQIFAPNTLVSTKFYGVETTCRVTRYKKRDLRMSFYWEIRMEYVDWNGETSGFSRTITEIYPYEGYRHVTSLPAFPISYLKDEESYRASMIERREVFERLRGFNLMAANGTRVTIEEDKPVQRPISGRVCVDAYAYYTSCDITKPALDAFPRAQDDPDTKISKVPITDNKPSSENTQNDMDIDTSDRTKDSKFAQIRVEENGTAKGPVERIEDLTPFNDEQRLLATPWVKAFDLKSKQWCEVSIDQLQPVAWNVEAFNKLVLPGDEKQLAWEFVEARSLAEGGQFDDFIPDKGRGLIILMFGPPGVGKTFTAEAVADKARVPLYALSAAELGTTPNAVEKALERALGLCRMWNAMLLLDEADVFLGVRTSESLLRNELVSIFLRMVEY
;
A
#
# COMPACT_ATOMS: atom_id res chain seq x y z
N MET A 1 1.55 2.40 54.14
CA MET A 1 2.89 2.95 53.87
C MET A 1 3.66 2.96 55.19
N PHE A 2 4.46 1.91 55.43
CA PHE A 2 5.48 1.86 56.46
C PHE A 2 6.78 1.56 55.74
N ILE A 3 7.82 2.38 55.95
CA ILE A 3 9.17 2.11 55.44
C ILE A 3 10.02 1.77 56.66
N MET A 4 10.41 0.50 56.77
CA MET A 4 11.55 0.09 57.59
C MET A 4 12.84 0.51 56.87
N ALA A 5 13.77 1.13 57.59
CA ALA A 5 15.15 1.29 57.16
C ALA A 5 16.06 0.46 58.08
N SER A 6 16.95 -0.35 57.50
CA SER A 6 17.94 -1.14 58.24
C SER A 6 19.15 -0.30 58.66
N LYS A 7 19.68 -0.63 59.85
CA LYS A 7 20.84 -0.04 60.51
C LYS A 7 22.19 -0.36 59.86
N SER A 8 23.07 0.65 59.88
CA SER A 8 24.53 0.62 60.16
C SER A 8 24.98 2.11 60.04
N ASP A 9 25.54 2.81 61.02
CA ASP A 9 26.71 2.49 61.82
C ASP A 9 26.71 3.14 63.22
N ILE A 10 27.49 2.53 64.11
CA ILE A 10 27.81 2.89 65.49
C ILE A 10 29.11 3.71 65.50
N VAL A 11 29.19 4.82 66.24
CA VAL A 11 30.31 5.15 67.16
C VAL A 11 29.80 6.11 68.25
N ALA A 12 30.15 5.79 69.50
CA ALA A 12 29.84 6.50 70.72
C ALA A 12 30.94 7.51 71.12
N SER A 13 30.56 8.56 71.87
CA SER A 13 31.44 9.13 72.90
C SER A 13 30.65 9.98 73.91
N SER A 14 30.82 9.62 75.18
CA SER A 14 30.25 10.19 76.41
C SER A 14 31.34 10.90 77.24
N SER A 15 31.00 11.99 77.95
CA SER A 15 31.55 12.47 79.26
C SER A 15 31.36 14.00 79.37
N SER A 16 30.50 14.57 80.24
CA SER A 16 30.63 14.83 81.70
C SER A 16 31.61 15.95 82.11
N SER A 17 31.10 17.06 82.69
CA SER A 17 31.36 17.56 84.06
C SER A 17 31.47 19.10 84.23
N ALA A 18 30.58 19.63 85.07
CA ALA A 18 30.77 20.54 86.24
C ALA A 18 31.15 22.06 86.13
N GLY A 19 30.26 22.88 86.75
CA GLY A 19 30.52 24.07 87.60
C GLY A 19 30.78 25.42 86.91
N ASP A 20 30.37 26.61 87.36
CA ASP A 20 29.48 27.13 88.43
C ASP A 20 29.34 28.67 88.20
N GLY A 21 28.21 29.26 88.59
CA GLY A 21 28.07 30.66 89.03
C GLY A 21 27.91 31.82 88.01
N GLY A 22 26.71 32.44 87.96
CA GLY A 22 26.61 33.89 87.71
C GLY A 22 25.36 34.45 87.00
N LYS A 23 24.31 34.76 87.79
CA LYS A 23 23.33 35.88 87.69
C LYS A 23 22.31 36.00 86.52
N GLU A 24 21.04 35.90 86.95
CA GLU A 24 19.86 36.77 86.70
C GLU A 24 19.20 36.92 85.31
N GLN A 25 17.85 36.83 85.40
CA GLN A 25 16.76 37.32 84.55
C GLN A 25 16.16 36.42 83.44
N ALA A 26 14.95 35.94 83.76
CA ALA A 26 13.73 35.83 82.93
C ALA A 26 13.74 35.02 81.62
N SER A 27 13.13 33.82 81.65
CA SER A 27 12.09 33.40 80.69
C SER A 27 11.52 32.02 81.05
N SER A 28 10.19 31.91 81.12
CA SER A 28 9.41 30.68 81.23
C SER A 28 9.54 29.79 79.97
N PRO A 29 9.19 28.48 80.05
CA PRO A 29 9.66 27.47 79.11
C PRO A 29 8.76 27.36 77.87
N SER A 30 9.34 27.35 76.68
CA SER A 30 8.64 26.99 75.44
C SER A 30 9.45 25.97 74.62
N SER A 31 9.71 24.81 75.22
CA SER A 31 9.92 23.59 74.44
C SER A 31 8.58 23.20 73.81
N MET A 32 8.21 23.85 72.70
CA MET A 32 7.09 23.40 71.89
C MET A 32 7.39 22.00 71.35
N PRO A 33 6.46 21.03 71.45
CA PRO A 33 6.62 19.75 70.79
C PRO A 33 6.74 19.99 69.29
N LYS A 34 7.74 19.36 68.64
CA LYS A 34 7.84 19.33 67.17
C LYS A 34 6.50 18.84 66.62
N ILE A 35 5.83 19.70 65.86
CA ILE A 35 4.57 19.37 65.20
C ILE A 35 4.80 18.11 64.38
N VAL A 36 4.13 17.03 64.77
CA VAL A 36 4.01 15.80 63.98
C VAL A 36 3.21 16.18 62.75
N THR A 37 3.76 15.88 61.58
CA THR A 37 3.30 16.29 60.24
C THR A 37 1.78 16.33 60.11
N LYS A 38 1.22 17.43 59.61
CA LYS A 38 -0.22 17.56 59.34
C LYS A 38 -0.56 16.72 58.11
N CYS A 39 -1.41 15.70 58.28
CA CYS A 39 -1.91 14.89 57.18
C CYS A 39 -3.36 15.28 56.87
N TYR A 40 -3.64 15.53 55.59
CA TYR A 40 -4.95 15.86 55.03
C TYR A 40 -5.53 14.62 54.35
N LYS A 41 -6.80 14.33 54.61
CA LYS A 41 -7.51 13.23 53.95
C LYS A 41 -8.10 13.72 52.63
N HIS A 42 -7.55 13.24 51.53
CA HIS A 42 -8.05 13.49 50.18
C HIS A 42 -9.15 12.49 49.83
N VAL A 43 -10.29 13.00 49.38
CA VAL A 43 -11.42 12.22 48.90
C VAL A 43 -11.76 12.73 47.50
N CYS A 44 -11.54 11.90 46.46
CA CYS A 44 -11.89 12.28 45.07
C CYS A 44 -13.41 12.52 44.99
N PRO A 45 -13.88 13.73 44.58
CA PRO A 45 -15.30 14.03 44.42
C PRO A 45 -16.01 13.03 43.50
N ASP A 46 -15.32 12.61 42.43
CA ASP A 46 -15.85 11.71 41.41
C ASP A 46 -15.67 10.21 41.75
N ARG A 47 -15.19 9.88 42.96
CA ARG A 47 -14.83 8.51 43.40
C ARG A 47 -13.89 7.76 42.45
N CYS A 48 -13.17 8.52 41.64
CA CYS A 48 -12.22 8.05 40.64
C CYS A 48 -11.00 7.34 41.23
N CYS A 49 -10.69 7.59 42.50
CA CYS A 49 -9.56 7.00 43.20
C CYS A 49 -9.84 6.78 44.70
N PRO A 50 -9.12 5.86 45.36
CA PRO A 50 -9.30 5.57 46.78
C PRO A 50 -8.96 6.78 47.66
N SER A 51 -9.67 6.93 48.78
CA SER A 51 -9.34 7.97 49.76
C SER A 51 -7.93 7.76 50.32
N ARG A 52 -7.12 8.83 50.33
CA ARG A 52 -5.72 8.76 50.76
C ARG A 52 -5.39 9.88 51.75
N TRP A 53 -4.38 9.67 52.59
CA TRP A 53 -3.82 10.70 53.46
C TRP A 53 -2.55 11.27 52.82
N SER A 54 -2.43 12.59 52.75
CA SER A 54 -1.31 13.32 52.15
C SER A 54 -0.84 14.43 53.08
N GLU A 55 0.43 14.81 53.02
CA GLU A 55 0.98 15.93 53.79
C GLU A 55 0.57 17.30 53.22
N TYR A 56 -0.02 17.30 52.01
CA TYR A 56 -0.44 18.50 51.28
C TYR A 56 -1.96 18.65 51.32
N ALA A 57 -2.44 19.90 51.35
CA ALA A 57 -3.86 20.20 51.50
C ALA A 57 -4.66 20.07 50.19
N ASN A 58 -4.01 20.28 49.04
CA ASN A 58 -4.61 20.17 47.71
C ASN A 58 -3.80 19.21 46.81
N PHE A 59 -4.42 18.79 45.72
CA PHE A 59 -3.79 17.90 44.75
C PHE A 59 -2.64 18.60 44.00
N ASP A 60 -2.78 19.88 43.70
CA ASP A 60 -1.81 20.64 42.90
C ASP A 60 -0.48 20.87 43.62
N GLU A 61 -0.48 21.14 44.94
CA GLU A 61 0.75 21.25 45.73
C GLU A 61 1.42 19.89 45.91
N GLU A 62 0.63 18.83 46.10
CA GLU A 62 1.15 17.46 46.15
C GLU A 62 1.81 17.09 44.81
N TYR A 63 1.17 17.43 43.71
CA TYR A 63 1.68 17.19 42.36
C TYR A 63 2.94 18.02 42.09
N ALA A 64 2.96 19.30 42.46
CA ALA A 64 4.13 20.16 42.34
C ALA A 64 5.31 19.67 43.19
N ALA A 65 5.05 19.23 44.42
CA ALA A 65 6.07 18.65 45.29
C ALA A 65 6.58 17.30 44.75
N LEU A 66 5.71 16.50 44.16
CA LEU A 66 6.08 15.25 43.50
C LEU A 66 6.92 15.51 42.24
N LEU A 67 6.57 16.51 41.44
CA LEU A 67 7.38 16.95 40.30
C LEU A 67 8.76 17.45 40.76
N ALA A 68 8.83 18.28 41.80
CA ALA A 68 10.10 18.76 42.35
C ALA A 68 10.99 17.63 42.88
N ARG A 69 10.40 16.62 43.53
CA ARG A 69 11.12 15.43 44.03
C ARG A 69 11.56 14.47 42.94
N THR A 70 10.84 14.46 41.81
CA THR A 70 11.12 13.53 40.70
C THR A 70 11.93 14.17 39.57
N ALA A 71 12.12 15.49 39.56
CA ALA A 71 12.86 16.23 38.54
C ALA A 71 14.35 15.85 38.40
N SER A 72 14.96 15.31 39.46
CA SER A 72 16.35 14.82 39.43
C SER A 72 16.45 13.32 39.11
N VAL A 73 15.33 12.63 38.94
CA VAL A 73 15.28 11.19 38.73
C VAL A 73 15.25 10.89 37.23
N PRO A 74 16.23 10.14 36.69
CA PRO A 74 16.35 9.91 35.24
C PRO A 74 15.17 9.11 34.65
N ILE A 75 14.57 8.20 35.44
CA ILE A 75 13.42 7.37 35.03
C ILE A 75 12.39 7.35 36.17
N ILE A 76 11.15 7.75 35.88
CA ILE A 76 10.01 7.64 36.80
C ILE A 76 9.18 6.44 36.38
N HIS A 77 9.02 5.44 37.24
CA HIS A 77 8.19 4.26 36.97
C HIS A 77 6.92 4.32 37.82
N ARG A 78 5.75 4.30 37.17
CA ARG A 78 4.43 4.32 37.80
C ARG A 78 3.80 2.93 37.72
N PHE A 79 3.20 2.49 38.82
CA PHE A 79 2.52 1.21 38.94
C PHE A 79 1.05 1.42 39.31
N PHE A 80 0.21 0.46 38.95
CA PHE A 80 -1.13 0.31 39.50
C PHE A 80 -1.29 -1.09 40.09
N GLU A 81 -2.21 -1.23 41.04
CA GLU A 81 -2.50 -2.52 41.66
C GLU A 81 -3.67 -3.18 40.91
N ASP A 82 -3.41 -4.33 40.28
CA ASP A 82 -4.43 -5.21 39.70
C ASP A 82 -4.37 -6.57 40.39
N LYS A 83 -5.48 -7.01 40.98
CA LYS A 83 -5.62 -8.33 41.64
C LYS A 83 -4.44 -8.69 42.57
N ASN A 84 -4.07 -7.77 43.47
CA ASN A 84 -2.94 -7.91 44.42
C ASN A 84 -1.56 -8.07 43.78
N LYS A 85 -1.38 -7.61 42.53
CA LYS A 85 -0.07 -7.52 41.88
C LYS A 85 0.17 -6.09 41.40
N TRP A 86 1.38 -5.60 41.64
CA TRP A 86 1.83 -4.32 41.07
C TRP A 86 2.16 -4.52 39.60
N VAL A 87 1.40 -3.87 38.73
CA VAL A 87 1.61 -3.88 37.29
C VAL A 87 2.11 -2.51 36.86
N THR A 88 3.08 -2.48 35.95
CA THR A 88 3.58 -1.25 35.35
C THR A 88 2.44 -0.53 34.64
N HIS A 89 2.12 0.69 35.07
CA HIS A 89 1.16 1.56 34.39
C HIS A 89 1.84 2.36 33.28
N SER A 90 2.92 3.07 33.63
CA SER A 90 3.71 3.88 32.69
C SER A 90 5.09 4.16 33.26
N PHE A 91 6.03 4.56 32.42
CA PHE A 91 7.29 5.15 32.89
C PHE A 91 7.62 6.39 32.07
N THR A 92 8.31 7.35 32.69
CA THR A 92 8.75 8.59 32.06
C THR A 92 10.26 8.65 32.12
N VAL A 93 10.90 8.72 30.95
CA VAL A 93 12.34 8.95 30.84
C VAL A 93 12.54 10.46 30.80
N GLN A 94 13.25 11.03 31.77
CA GLN A 94 13.53 12.46 31.83
C GLN A 94 14.89 12.82 31.22
N ASP A 95 15.85 11.90 31.27
CA ASP A 95 17.21 12.07 30.75
C ASP A 95 17.24 12.28 29.23
N THR A 96 17.90 13.36 28.79
CA THR A 96 17.97 13.75 27.37
C THR A 96 18.76 12.75 26.52
N SER A 97 19.83 12.17 27.05
CA SER A 97 20.65 11.19 26.31
C SER A 97 19.88 9.88 26.10
N MET A 98 19.10 9.44 27.10
CA MET A 98 18.21 8.28 26.97
C MET A 98 17.05 8.56 26.00
N LYS A 99 16.52 9.78 25.95
CA LYS A 99 15.49 10.18 24.98
C LYS A 99 16.03 10.15 23.56
N GLU A 100 17.21 10.68 23.30
CA GLU A 100 17.84 10.64 21.96
C GLU A 100 18.07 9.19 21.49
N ALA A 101 18.59 8.34 22.39
CA ALA A 101 18.77 6.91 22.09
C ALA A 101 17.43 6.22 21.79
N LEU A 102 16.38 6.52 22.55
CA LEU A 102 15.03 6.01 22.27
C LEU A 102 14.50 6.57 20.95
N GLN A 103 14.63 7.87 20.66
CA GLN A 103 14.16 8.44 19.40
C GLN A 103 14.81 7.78 18.18
N GLN A 104 16.09 7.42 18.26
CA GLN A 104 16.79 6.69 17.19
C GLN A 104 16.30 5.25 17.05
N VAL A 105 16.19 4.50 18.15
CA VAL A 105 15.74 3.09 18.16
C VAL A 105 14.27 2.96 17.76
N LEU A 106 13.45 3.93 18.15
CA LEU A 106 12.00 3.94 17.91
C LEU A 106 11.64 4.55 16.54
N LYS A 107 12.63 5.00 15.75
CA LYS A 107 12.42 5.62 14.44
C LYS A 107 11.77 4.62 13.48
N GLY A 108 10.59 4.95 12.96
CA GLY A 108 9.85 4.13 11.99
C GLY A 108 8.74 3.25 12.59
N TYR A 109 8.58 3.23 13.92
CA TYR A 109 7.44 2.56 14.55
C TYR A 109 6.24 3.49 14.66
N GLN A 110 5.06 2.95 14.33
CA GLN A 110 3.82 3.70 14.34
C GLN A 110 3.31 3.93 15.77
N ASP A 111 2.49 4.96 15.95
CA ASP A 111 1.89 5.39 17.23
C ASP A 111 2.86 5.99 18.27
N LEU A 112 4.14 6.19 17.90
CA LEU A 112 5.12 6.90 18.72
C LEU A 112 5.18 8.37 18.31
N GLY A 113 4.26 9.16 18.85
CA GLY A 113 4.36 10.62 18.78
C GLY A 113 5.44 11.10 19.74
N LEU A 114 6.70 11.16 19.28
CA LEU A 114 7.91 11.55 20.06
C LEU A 114 7.87 12.98 20.66
N TYR A 115 6.76 13.71 20.48
CA TYR A 115 6.55 15.11 20.83
C TYR A 115 5.45 15.35 21.89
N LEU A 116 4.84 14.30 22.46
CA LEU A 116 3.75 14.44 23.45
C LEU A 116 4.22 14.15 24.88
N GLU A 117 3.70 14.91 25.85
CA GLU A 117 4.16 14.96 27.25
C GLU A 117 3.77 13.72 28.10
N ASN A 118 2.91 12.81 27.60
CA ASN A 118 2.39 11.67 28.36
C ASN A 118 2.35 10.38 27.52
N TYR A 119 3.06 9.33 27.94
CA TYR A 119 3.11 8.02 27.25
C TYR A 119 2.53 6.85 28.08
N THR A 120 1.96 5.90 27.35
CA THR A 120 1.78 4.47 27.67
C THR A 120 2.36 3.65 26.51
N PHE A 121 3.19 2.64 26.80
CA PHE A 121 3.99 1.89 25.80
C PHE A 121 3.39 0.51 25.47
N THR A 122 3.51 0.07 24.21
CA THR A 122 3.39 -1.33 23.74
C THR A 122 4.43 -1.63 22.63
N LEU A 123 4.96 -2.87 22.61
CA LEU A 123 6.26 -3.33 22.05
C LEU A 123 6.19 -3.88 20.58
N PRO A 124 7.31 -4.25 19.86
CA PRO A 124 8.74 -4.46 20.25
C PRO A 124 9.81 -3.91 19.28
N PHE A 125 11.05 -3.68 19.76
CA PHE A 125 12.18 -3.12 18.99
C PHE A 125 13.39 -4.07 18.89
N GLN A 126 14.18 -3.88 17.82
CA GLN A 126 15.47 -4.53 17.54
C GLN A 126 16.66 -3.62 17.94
N LYS A 127 17.84 -4.23 18.16
CA LYS A 127 19.07 -3.59 18.69
C LYS A 127 20.03 -3.17 17.58
N GLU A 128 20.56 -1.94 17.65
CA GLU A 128 21.91 -1.56 17.19
C GLU A 128 22.45 -0.36 18.01
N PRO A 129 23.77 -0.08 18.00
CA PRO A 129 24.46 0.53 19.15
C PRO A 129 24.70 2.03 18.99
N ILE A 130 24.57 2.82 20.08
CA ILE A 130 25.44 3.97 20.45
C ILE A 130 24.99 4.56 21.82
N VAL A 131 25.97 5.09 22.59
CA VAL A 131 25.98 5.60 23.98
C VAL A 131 25.91 4.56 25.12
N LYS A 132 27.06 3.95 25.44
CA LYS A 132 27.20 2.82 26.39
C LYS A 132 26.65 3.07 27.81
N HIS A 133 26.71 4.27 28.37
CA HIS A 133 26.29 4.51 29.77
C HIS A 133 24.79 4.78 29.92
N ALA A 134 24.19 5.65 29.08
CA ALA A 134 22.76 5.93 29.11
C ALA A 134 21.92 4.71 28.67
N VAL A 135 22.37 4.01 27.62
CA VAL A 135 21.71 2.78 27.15
C VAL A 135 21.85 1.65 28.17
N SER A 136 22.96 1.52 28.89
CA SER A 136 23.08 0.50 29.95
C SER A 136 22.09 0.73 31.09
N GLY A 137 21.89 1.99 31.50
CA GLY A 137 20.88 2.34 32.51
C GLY A 137 19.46 2.03 32.05
N LEU A 138 19.12 2.44 30.82
CA LEU A 138 17.82 2.16 30.21
C LEU A 138 17.56 0.66 30.02
N VAL A 139 18.56 -0.08 29.53
CA VAL A 139 18.51 -1.54 29.38
C VAL A 139 18.37 -2.20 30.74
N SER A 140 19.09 -1.77 31.78
CA SER A 140 18.96 -2.36 33.12
C SER A 140 17.55 -2.19 33.72
N PHE A 141 16.89 -1.06 33.43
CA PHE A 141 15.51 -0.80 33.84
C PHE A 141 14.49 -1.61 33.02
N LEU A 142 14.66 -1.65 31.70
CA LEU A 142 13.73 -2.34 30.80
C LEU A 142 13.88 -3.86 30.85
N THR A 143 15.07 -4.39 31.15
CA THR A 143 15.34 -5.84 31.17
C THR A 143 14.35 -6.61 32.04
N PRO A 144 14.08 -6.28 33.32
CA PRO A 144 13.10 -7.02 34.12
C PRO A 144 11.65 -6.87 33.61
N ILE A 145 11.32 -5.76 32.95
CA ILE A 145 9.98 -5.51 32.38
C ILE A 145 9.77 -6.33 31.11
N LEU A 146 10.81 -6.44 30.28
CA LEU A 146 10.78 -7.07 28.95
C LEU A 146 11.33 -8.51 28.95
N ALA A 147 11.82 -9.00 30.10
CA ALA A 147 12.42 -10.31 30.22
C ALA A 147 11.54 -11.45 29.68
N PRO A 148 10.23 -11.53 29.98
CA PRO A 148 9.40 -12.62 29.46
C PRO A 148 9.20 -12.52 27.95
N GLU A 149 9.03 -11.32 27.39
CA GLU A 149 8.85 -11.10 25.95
C GLU A 149 10.15 -11.35 25.18
N VAL A 150 11.29 -10.86 25.68
CA VAL A 150 12.61 -11.10 25.08
C VAL A 150 12.98 -12.58 25.13
N ALA A 151 12.62 -13.28 26.22
CA ALA A 151 12.77 -14.72 26.31
C ALA A 151 11.86 -15.45 25.30
N SER A 152 10.62 -15.01 25.11
CA SER A 152 9.70 -15.57 24.10
C SER A 152 10.23 -15.33 22.68
N MET A 153 10.75 -14.14 22.38
CA MET A 153 11.39 -13.83 21.10
C MET A 153 12.61 -14.72 20.84
N ALA A 154 13.51 -14.85 21.82
CA ALA A 154 14.69 -15.71 21.70
C ALA A 154 14.30 -17.18 21.54
N HIS A 155 13.24 -17.63 22.22
CA HIS A 155 12.69 -18.97 22.04
C HIS A 155 12.10 -19.16 20.64
N THR A 156 11.38 -18.17 20.13
CA THR A 156 10.80 -18.17 18.77
C THR A 156 11.88 -18.22 17.70
N GLN A 157 12.95 -17.41 17.83
CA GLN A 157 14.10 -17.45 16.93
C GLN A 157 14.80 -18.81 16.94
N LYS A 158 14.93 -19.45 18.11
CA LYS A 158 15.61 -20.74 18.23
C LYS A 158 14.76 -21.92 17.75
N THR A 159 13.45 -21.90 18.01
CA THR A 159 12.56 -23.03 17.73
C THR A 159 11.79 -22.90 16.42
N GLY A 160 11.68 -21.69 15.87
CA GLY A 160 10.83 -21.37 14.73
C GLY A 160 9.34 -21.53 15.01
N LYS A 161 8.94 -21.56 16.29
CA LYS A 161 7.56 -21.76 16.74
C LYS A 161 7.08 -20.55 17.54
N ILE A 162 5.85 -20.13 17.28
CA ILE A 162 5.27 -18.91 17.86
C ILE A 162 3.84 -19.14 18.35
N ALA A 163 3.53 -18.60 19.52
CA ALA A 163 2.18 -18.56 20.06
C ALA A 163 1.40 -17.36 19.48
N PHE A 164 0.07 -17.47 19.38
CA PHE A 164 -0.74 -16.40 18.78
C PHE A 164 -0.58 -15.04 19.50
N ALA A 165 -0.42 -15.08 20.83
CA ALA A 165 -0.22 -13.87 21.64
C ALA A 165 1.07 -13.12 21.30
N ASP A 166 2.06 -13.80 20.72
CA ASP A 166 3.42 -13.29 20.46
C ASP A 166 3.65 -12.92 18.99
N ILE A 167 2.65 -13.05 18.11
CA ILE A 167 2.76 -12.81 16.66
C ILE A 167 3.35 -11.44 16.32
N TRP A 168 2.96 -10.41 17.06
CA TRP A 168 3.47 -9.04 16.88
C TRP A 168 5.01 -8.95 17.01
N GLN A 169 5.66 -9.90 17.68
CA GLN A 169 7.11 -9.92 17.89
C GLN A 169 7.92 -10.19 16.62
N ILE A 170 7.32 -10.84 15.62
CA ILE A 170 8.02 -11.17 14.37
C ILE A 170 7.76 -10.15 13.26
N PHE A 171 6.81 -9.22 13.42
CA PHE A 171 6.41 -8.24 12.41
C PHE A 171 6.88 -6.82 12.75
N ALA A 172 8.17 -6.66 13.06
CA ALA A 172 8.73 -5.32 13.20
C ALA A 172 8.55 -4.51 11.90
N PRO A 173 8.27 -3.18 11.96
CA PRO A 173 8.24 -2.33 10.79
C PRO A 173 9.51 -2.44 9.95
N ASN A 174 9.38 -2.31 8.64
CA ASN A 174 10.43 -2.53 7.63
C ASN A 174 10.96 -3.96 7.53
N THR A 175 10.40 -4.92 8.28
CA THR A 175 10.76 -6.34 8.10
C THR A 175 10.25 -6.85 6.76
N LEU A 176 11.12 -7.55 6.04
CA LEU A 176 10.75 -8.26 4.81
C LEU A 176 10.04 -9.57 5.17
N VAL A 177 8.84 -9.73 4.62
CA VAL A 177 7.97 -10.88 4.88
C VAL A 177 7.60 -11.58 3.58
N SER A 178 7.60 -12.91 3.60
CA SER A 178 7.02 -13.74 2.56
C SER A 178 5.52 -13.87 2.78
N THR A 179 4.74 -13.68 1.74
CA THR A 179 3.29 -13.93 1.69
C THR A 179 2.90 -14.48 0.32
N LYS A 180 1.63 -14.82 0.12
CA LYS A 180 1.13 -15.40 -1.13
C LYS A 180 0.00 -14.57 -1.71
N PHE A 181 0.16 -14.09 -2.94
CA PHE A 181 -0.91 -13.49 -3.73
C PHE A 181 -1.48 -14.54 -4.66
N TYR A 182 -2.76 -14.89 -4.47
CA TYR A 182 -3.46 -15.92 -5.23
C TYR A 182 -2.70 -17.27 -5.30
N GLY A 183 -1.99 -17.62 -4.23
CA GLY A 183 -1.19 -18.86 -4.13
C GLY A 183 0.26 -18.75 -4.58
N VAL A 184 0.65 -17.62 -5.18
CA VAL A 184 2.01 -17.35 -5.66
C VAL A 184 2.80 -16.56 -4.63
N GLU A 185 4.01 -17.03 -4.32
CA GLU A 185 4.89 -16.42 -3.32
C GLU A 185 5.41 -15.04 -3.76
N THR A 186 5.37 -14.10 -2.81
CA THR A 186 5.84 -12.73 -2.96
C THR A 186 6.42 -12.19 -1.67
N THR A 187 7.33 -11.24 -1.80
CA THR A 187 7.92 -10.54 -0.66
C THR A 187 7.24 -9.18 -0.50
N CYS A 188 6.90 -8.81 0.73
CA CYS A 188 6.37 -7.52 1.08
C CYS A 188 7.16 -6.93 2.24
N ARG A 189 7.05 -5.61 2.44
CA ARG A 189 7.65 -4.91 3.59
C ARG A 189 6.57 -4.57 4.59
N VAL A 190 6.78 -4.90 5.86
CA VAL A 190 5.80 -4.60 6.93
C VAL A 190 5.78 -3.10 7.20
N THR A 191 4.60 -2.50 7.16
CA THR A 191 4.42 -1.07 7.49
C THR A 191 3.78 -0.89 8.86
N ARG A 192 2.75 -1.67 9.16
CA ARG A 192 2.01 -1.61 10.43
C ARG A 192 1.44 -2.97 10.77
N TYR A 193 1.21 -3.23 12.05
CA TYR A 193 0.32 -4.29 12.50
C TYR A 193 -0.66 -3.76 13.54
N LYS A 194 -1.85 -4.33 13.61
CA LYS A 194 -2.86 -3.98 14.62
C LYS A 194 -3.65 -5.21 15.02
N LYS A 195 -3.89 -5.38 16.32
CA LYS A 195 -4.88 -6.36 16.80
C LYS A 195 -6.29 -5.78 16.63
N ARG A 196 -7.14 -6.50 15.91
CA ARG A 196 -8.55 -6.16 15.69
C ARG A 196 -9.41 -7.10 16.52
N ASP A 197 -10.28 -6.51 17.34
CA ASP A 197 -11.30 -7.26 18.07
C ASP A 197 -12.64 -7.17 17.32
N LEU A 198 -13.16 -8.32 16.92
CA LEU A 198 -14.51 -8.51 16.40
C LEU A 198 -15.44 -8.93 17.54
N ARG A 199 -16.76 -8.83 17.35
CA ARG A 199 -17.76 -9.21 18.37
C ARG A 199 -17.59 -10.62 18.95
N MET A 200 -17.02 -11.55 18.17
CA MET A 200 -16.88 -12.97 18.55
C MET A 200 -15.46 -13.54 18.36
N SER A 201 -14.48 -12.75 17.91
CA SER A 201 -13.11 -13.21 17.65
C SER A 201 -12.13 -12.04 17.64
N PHE A 202 -10.83 -12.30 17.62
CA PHE A 202 -9.80 -11.28 17.44
C PHE A 202 -8.74 -11.79 16.47
N TYR A 203 -8.22 -10.92 15.62
CA TYR A 203 -7.19 -11.27 14.64
C TYR A 203 -6.09 -10.22 14.59
N TRP A 204 -4.92 -10.60 14.09
CA TRP A 204 -3.86 -9.65 13.76
C TRP A 204 -4.00 -9.20 12.31
N GLU A 205 -4.17 -7.89 12.11
CA GLU A 205 -4.13 -7.21 10.81
C GLU A 205 -2.69 -6.78 10.55
N ILE A 206 -1.99 -7.44 9.62
CA ILE A 206 -0.64 -7.08 9.20
C ILE A 206 -0.74 -6.29 7.89
N ARG A 207 -0.40 -5.01 7.94
CA ARG A 207 -0.31 -4.13 6.78
C ARG A 207 1.10 -4.16 6.22
N MET A 208 1.16 -4.37 4.92
CA MET A 208 2.40 -4.55 4.20
C MET A 208 2.35 -3.71 2.93
N GLU A 209 3.50 -3.40 2.38
CA GLU A 209 3.63 -2.75 1.09
C GLU A 209 4.49 -3.57 0.13
N TYR A 210 4.22 -3.41 -1.15
CA TYR A 210 4.89 -4.06 -2.26
C TYR A 210 5.00 -3.09 -3.42
N VAL A 211 5.90 -3.37 -4.37
CA VAL A 211 6.08 -2.53 -5.57
C VAL A 211 5.13 -2.99 -6.66
N ASP A 212 4.41 -2.02 -7.23
CA ASP A 212 3.49 -2.22 -8.34
C ASP A 212 3.72 -1.14 -9.42
N TRP A 213 3.10 -1.32 -10.57
CA TRP A 213 3.16 -0.40 -11.71
C TRP A 213 1.75 -0.15 -12.25
N ASN A 214 1.33 1.11 -12.23
CA ASN A 214 -0.03 1.50 -12.61
C ASN A 214 -0.19 1.88 -14.09
N GLY A 215 0.78 1.51 -14.94
CA GLY A 215 0.79 1.89 -16.34
C GLY A 215 1.45 3.24 -16.64
N GLU A 216 1.73 4.08 -15.65
CA GLU A 216 2.47 5.35 -15.86
C GLU A 216 3.70 5.44 -14.98
N THR A 217 3.54 5.11 -13.70
CA THR A 217 4.59 5.22 -12.69
C THR A 217 4.65 3.94 -11.86
N SER A 218 5.83 3.66 -11.33
CA SER A 218 6.02 2.59 -10.36
C SER A 218 6.14 3.18 -8.96
N GLY A 219 5.62 2.47 -7.96
CA GLY A 219 5.66 2.91 -6.57
C GLY A 219 5.15 1.85 -5.61
N PHE A 220 4.99 2.21 -4.35
CA PHE A 220 4.49 1.29 -3.34
C PHE A 220 2.96 1.23 -3.33
N SER A 221 2.45 0.01 -3.36
CA SER A 221 1.06 -0.36 -3.13
C SER A 221 0.95 -1.06 -1.78
N ARG A 222 -0.24 -1.00 -1.15
CA ARG A 222 -0.47 -1.53 0.20
C ARG A 222 -1.39 -2.74 0.14
N THR A 223 -1.07 -3.74 0.95
CA THR A 223 -1.88 -4.95 1.13
C THR A 223 -2.04 -5.26 2.61
N ILE A 224 -3.01 -6.12 2.93
CA ILE A 224 -3.32 -6.55 4.30
C ILE A 224 -3.37 -8.07 4.32
N THR A 225 -2.80 -8.66 5.37
CA THR A 225 -2.95 -10.08 5.68
C THR A 225 -3.46 -10.26 7.09
N GLU A 226 -4.42 -11.16 7.25
CA GLU A 226 -5.09 -11.44 8.52
C GLU A 226 -4.58 -12.75 9.11
N ILE A 227 -4.21 -12.74 10.39
CA ILE A 227 -3.85 -13.94 11.13
C ILE A 227 -4.88 -14.19 12.23
N TYR A 228 -5.63 -15.27 12.07
CA TYR A 228 -6.70 -15.71 12.97
C TYR A 228 -6.14 -16.48 14.18
N PRO A 229 -6.87 -16.52 15.31
CA PRO A 229 -6.41 -17.13 16.53
C PRO A 229 -6.27 -18.65 16.38
N TYR A 230 -5.21 -19.20 16.97
CA TYR A 230 -4.94 -20.63 17.02
C TYR A 230 -4.45 -21.04 18.41
N GLU A 231 -4.67 -22.31 18.75
CA GLU A 231 -4.24 -22.86 20.03
C GLU A 231 -2.81 -23.41 19.95
N GLY A 232 -2.04 -23.20 21.02
CA GLY A 232 -0.67 -23.69 21.14
C GLY A 232 0.33 -22.94 20.26
N TYR A 233 1.34 -23.68 19.80
CA TYR A 233 2.46 -23.16 19.01
C TYR A 233 2.35 -23.58 17.55
N ARG A 234 2.60 -22.63 16.66
CA ARG A 234 2.60 -22.84 15.21
C ARG A 234 3.97 -22.47 14.63
N HIS A 235 4.39 -23.16 13.56
CA HIS A 235 5.62 -22.80 12.87
C HIS A 235 5.47 -21.43 12.19
N VAL A 236 6.48 -20.56 12.32
CA VAL A 236 6.48 -19.22 11.73
C VAL A 236 6.24 -19.28 10.22
N THR A 237 6.89 -20.21 9.51
CA THR A 237 6.73 -20.43 8.06
C THR A 237 5.35 -20.94 7.62
N SER A 238 4.49 -21.35 8.55
CA SER A 238 3.13 -21.80 8.25
C SER A 238 2.07 -20.72 8.42
N LEU A 239 2.48 -19.51 8.83
CA LEU A 239 1.61 -18.34 8.91
C LEU A 239 1.31 -17.80 7.50
N PRO A 240 0.17 -17.11 7.29
CA PRO A 240 -0.18 -16.50 6.00
C PRO A 240 0.84 -15.47 5.47
N ALA A 241 1.52 -14.79 6.39
CA ALA A 241 2.70 -13.99 6.13
C ALA A 241 3.74 -14.31 7.22
N PHE A 242 5.02 -14.27 6.90
CA PHE A 242 6.09 -14.50 7.89
C PHE A 242 7.43 -13.88 7.45
N PRO A 243 8.33 -13.51 8.38
CA PRO A 243 9.61 -12.91 8.01
C PRO A 243 10.51 -13.88 7.26
N ILE A 244 11.18 -13.39 6.21
CA ILE A 244 12.08 -14.19 5.38
C ILE A 244 13.29 -14.71 6.16
N SER A 245 13.65 -14.08 7.28
CA SER A 245 14.73 -14.50 8.18
C SER A 245 14.52 -15.86 8.85
N TYR A 246 13.28 -16.39 8.82
CA TYR A 246 12.97 -17.74 9.32
C TYR A 246 13.07 -18.83 8.22
N LEU A 247 13.41 -18.44 6.98
CA LEU A 247 13.70 -19.40 5.93
C LEU A 247 15.08 -20.02 6.15
N LYS A 248 15.22 -21.31 5.81
CA LYS A 248 16.51 -22.02 5.93
C LYS A 248 17.59 -21.45 5.01
N ASP A 249 17.19 -20.86 3.90
CA ASP A 249 18.06 -20.32 2.86
C ASP A 249 17.52 -18.97 2.39
N GLU A 250 17.85 -17.92 3.15
CA GLU A 250 17.40 -16.56 2.89
C GLU A 250 18.06 -15.98 1.63
N GLU A 251 19.34 -16.25 1.40
CA GLU A 251 20.10 -15.72 0.27
C GLU A 251 19.59 -16.30 -1.06
N SER A 252 19.39 -17.61 -1.13
CA SER A 252 18.83 -18.25 -2.32
C SER A 252 17.39 -17.78 -2.60
N TYR A 253 16.57 -17.63 -1.54
CA TYR A 253 15.22 -17.09 -1.69
C TYR A 253 15.23 -15.66 -2.25
N ARG A 254 16.10 -14.79 -1.71
CA ARG A 254 16.26 -13.40 -2.21
C ARG A 254 16.72 -13.38 -3.66
N ALA A 255 17.73 -14.17 -4.01
CA ALA A 255 18.27 -14.26 -5.37
C ALA A 255 17.20 -14.73 -6.37
N SER A 256 16.48 -15.80 -6.02
CA SER A 256 15.38 -16.33 -6.84
C SER A 256 14.26 -15.31 -7.03
N MET A 257 13.89 -14.58 -5.97
CA MET A 257 12.88 -13.53 -6.08
C MET A 257 13.35 -12.37 -6.96
N ILE A 258 14.62 -11.94 -6.86
CA ILE A 258 15.15 -10.87 -7.71
C ILE A 258 15.12 -11.29 -9.19
N GLU A 259 15.68 -12.45 -9.54
CA GLU A 259 15.71 -12.96 -10.92
C GLU A 259 14.29 -13.04 -11.50
N ARG A 260 13.35 -13.55 -10.71
CA ARG A 260 11.96 -13.67 -11.09
C ARG A 260 11.32 -12.29 -11.32
N ARG A 261 11.68 -11.27 -10.55
CA ARG A 261 11.12 -9.91 -10.65
C ARG A 261 11.83 -9.02 -11.67
N GLU A 262 12.99 -9.42 -12.18
CA GLU A 262 13.53 -8.84 -13.42
C GLU A 262 12.59 -9.09 -14.62
N VAL A 263 11.87 -10.22 -14.63
CA VAL A 263 10.83 -10.47 -15.64
C VAL A 263 9.73 -9.43 -15.54
N PHE A 264 9.27 -9.08 -14.32
CA PHE A 264 8.30 -8.02 -14.11
C PHE A 264 8.81 -6.67 -14.62
N GLU A 265 10.07 -6.34 -14.33
CA GLU A 265 10.71 -5.11 -14.80
C GLU A 265 10.73 -5.00 -16.32
N ARG A 266 11.04 -6.11 -17.02
CA ARG A 266 11.01 -6.22 -18.49
C ARG A 266 9.60 -6.18 -19.08
N LEU A 267 8.61 -6.64 -18.33
CA LEU A 267 7.21 -6.68 -18.76
C LEU A 267 6.48 -5.34 -18.56
N ARG A 268 7.10 -4.35 -17.91
CA ARG A 268 6.57 -2.98 -17.88
C ARG A 268 6.52 -2.41 -19.30
N GLY A 269 5.53 -1.59 -19.58
CA GLY A 269 5.15 -1.17 -20.92
C GLY A 269 4.20 -2.15 -21.61
N PHE A 270 4.26 -2.21 -22.93
CA PHE A 270 3.47 -3.15 -23.74
C PHE A 270 4.33 -4.33 -24.17
N ASN A 271 3.87 -5.54 -23.81
CA ASN A 271 4.53 -6.79 -24.19
C ASN A 271 3.51 -7.82 -24.65
N LEU A 272 3.71 -8.40 -25.84
CA LEU A 272 2.91 -9.54 -26.30
C LEU A 272 3.58 -10.85 -25.86
N MET A 273 2.87 -11.63 -25.05
CA MET A 273 3.37 -12.87 -24.44
C MET A 273 2.45 -14.05 -24.74
N ALA A 274 2.95 -15.27 -24.61
CA ALA A 274 2.15 -16.48 -24.54
C ALA A 274 1.94 -16.85 -23.06
N ALA A 275 0.69 -17.07 -22.66
CA ALA A 275 0.34 -17.52 -21.32
C ALA A 275 -0.16 -18.97 -21.34
N ASN A 276 0.32 -19.78 -20.40
CA ASN A 276 -0.20 -21.12 -20.16
C ASN A 276 -0.23 -21.40 -18.66
N GLY A 277 -1.44 -21.48 -18.08
CA GLY A 277 -1.61 -21.69 -16.65
C GLY A 277 -2.94 -21.18 -16.15
N THR A 278 -2.89 -20.29 -15.16
CA THR A 278 -4.07 -19.78 -14.44
C THR A 278 -4.06 -18.26 -14.50
N ARG A 279 -5.19 -17.69 -14.92
CA ARG A 279 -5.48 -16.27 -14.80
C ARG A 279 -6.42 -15.99 -13.63
N VAL A 280 -6.33 -14.80 -13.07
CA VAL A 280 -7.29 -14.27 -12.11
C VAL A 280 -8.18 -13.25 -12.82
N THR A 281 -9.50 -13.46 -12.78
CA THR A 281 -10.46 -12.51 -13.33
C THR A 281 -10.50 -11.24 -12.47
N ILE A 282 -10.43 -10.07 -13.11
CA ILE A 282 -10.48 -8.77 -12.44
C ILE A 282 -11.73 -7.94 -12.77
N GLU A 283 -12.51 -8.38 -13.76
CA GLU A 283 -13.79 -7.78 -14.14
C GLU A 283 -14.98 -8.33 -13.31
N GLU A 284 -14.76 -9.37 -12.50
CA GLU A 284 -15.78 -9.97 -11.63
C GLU A 284 -15.67 -9.41 -10.19
N ASP A 285 -16.79 -9.29 -9.47
CA ASP A 285 -16.85 -8.78 -8.08
C ASP A 285 -15.91 -9.52 -7.10
N LYS A 286 -15.51 -10.75 -7.43
CA LYS A 286 -14.53 -11.54 -6.68
C LYS A 286 -13.49 -12.11 -7.64
N PRO A 287 -12.20 -12.09 -7.26
CA PRO A 287 -11.16 -12.69 -8.07
C PRO A 287 -11.34 -14.22 -8.14
N VAL A 288 -11.59 -14.74 -9.35
CA VAL A 288 -11.74 -16.18 -9.60
C VAL A 288 -10.57 -16.66 -10.45
N GLN A 289 -9.97 -17.78 -10.04
CA GLN A 289 -8.94 -18.46 -10.81
C GLN A 289 -9.55 -19.28 -11.94
N ARG A 290 -9.13 -19.02 -13.18
CA ARG A 290 -9.57 -19.75 -14.39
C ARG A 290 -8.36 -20.16 -15.23
N PRO A 291 -8.41 -21.26 -15.98
CA PRO A 291 -7.33 -21.63 -16.88
C PRO A 291 -7.17 -20.61 -18.01
N ILE A 292 -5.93 -20.35 -18.42
CA ILE A 292 -5.58 -19.53 -19.57
C ILE A 292 -4.60 -20.27 -20.48
N SER A 293 -4.86 -20.20 -21.78
CA SER A 293 -3.98 -20.76 -22.80
C SER A 293 -4.14 -19.93 -24.08
N GLY A 294 -3.09 -19.22 -24.47
CA GLY A 294 -3.12 -18.36 -25.65
C GLY A 294 -2.15 -17.19 -25.58
N ARG A 295 -2.28 -16.27 -26.53
CA ARG A 295 -1.51 -15.01 -26.55
C ARG A 295 -2.22 -13.95 -25.69
N VAL A 296 -1.44 -13.21 -24.93
CA VAL A 296 -1.91 -12.15 -24.04
C VAL A 296 -1.10 -10.88 -24.25
N CYS A 297 -1.77 -9.73 -24.24
CA CYS A 297 -1.11 -8.42 -24.23
C CYS A 297 -0.93 -7.98 -22.77
N VAL A 298 0.30 -7.98 -22.28
CA VAL A 298 0.64 -7.44 -20.96
C VAL A 298 0.78 -5.93 -21.08
N ASP A 299 -0.16 -5.20 -20.45
CA ASP A 299 -0.20 -3.74 -20.53
C ASP A 299 -1.11 -3.14 -19.45
N ALA A 300 -0.51 -2.63 -18.37
CA ALA A 300 -1.26 -1.96 -17.31
C ALA A 300 -1.80 -0.60 -17.75
N TYR A 301 -1.09 0.12 -18.62
CA TYR A 301 -1.54 1.41 -19.16
C TYR A 301 -2.84 1.24 -19.95
N ALA A 302 -2.85 0.30 -20.90
CA ALA A 302 -4.04 0.01 -21.68
C ALA A 302 -5.19 -0.53 -20.82
N TYR A 303 -4.90 -1.26 -19.73
CA TYR A 303 -5.94 -1.69 -18.79
C TYR A 303 -6.68 -0.51 -18.17
N TYR A 304 -5.97 0.39 -17.49
CA TYR A 304 -6.62 1.53 -16.81
C TYR A 304 -7.28 2.49 -17.80
N THR A 305 -6.65 2.74 -18.95
CA THR A 305 -7.17 3.65 -19.98
C THR A 305 -8.40 3.06 -20.69
N SER A 306 -8.40 1.77 -21.04
CA SER A 306 -9.53 1.15 -21.76
C SER A 306 -10.73 0.81 -20.88
N CYS A 307 -10.51 0.59 -19.58
CA CYS A 307 -11.58 0.30 -18.63
C CYS A 307 -12.15 1.55 -17.95
N ASP A 308 -11.63 2.75 -18.26
CA ASP A 308 -11.99 4.01 -17.60
C ASP A 308 -11.87 3.92 -16.05
N ILE A 309 -10.82 3.25 -15.59
CA ILE A 309 -10.54 3.04 -14.16
C ILE A 309 -9.51 4.07 -13.72
N THR A 310 -9.81 4.82 -12.66
CA THR A 310 -8.83 5.71 -12.02
C THR A 310 -7.61 4.91 -11.60
N LYS A 311 -6.45 5.27 -12.16
CA LYS A 311 -5.16 4.63 -11.86
C LYS A 311 -4.91 4.67 -10.34
N PRO A 312 -4.48 3.56 -9.72
CA PRO A 312 -4.18 3.55 -8.30
C PRO A 312 -3.04 4.54 -8.02
N ALA A 313 -3.22 5.35 -6.98
CA ALA A 313 -2.17 6.21 -6.47
C ALA A 313 -1.12 5.33 -5.77
N LEU A 314 0.08 5.28 -6.33
CA LEU A 314 1.23 4.58 -5.75
C LEU A 314 2.08 5.57 -4.97
N ASP A 315 2.53 5.18 -3.78
CA ASP A 315 3.44 6.01 -3.00
C ASP A 315 4.80 6.06 -3.71
N ALA A 316 5.29 7.26 -4.03
CA ALA A 316 6.55 7.43 -4.75
C ALA A 316 7.75 6.90 -3.94
N PHE A 317 8.77 6.42 -4.65
CA PHE A 317 10.01 6.00 -4.02
C PHE A 317 10.70 7.19 -3.31
N PRO A 318 11.26 7.01 -2.10
CA PRO A 318 12.06 8.04 -1.45
C PRO A 318 13.21 8.45 -2.39
N ARG A 319 13.33 9.75 -2.69
CA ARG A 319 14.44 10.24 -3.52
C ARG A 319 15.73 10.18 -2.71
N ALA A 320 16.82 9.75 -3.33
CA ALA A 320 18.15 9.67 -2.70
C ALA A 320 18.77 11.03 -2.28
N GLN A 321 18.00 12.13 -2.34
CA GLN A 321 18.39 13.47 -1.89
C GLN A 321 17.46 14.06 -0.82
N ASP A 322 16.46 13.31 -0.35
CA ASP A 322 15.65 13.74 0.80
C ASP A 322 16.38 13.40 2.11
N ASP A 323 17.38 14.21 2.45
CA ASP A 323 17.82 14.36 3.84
C ASP A 323 16.60 14.85 4.67
N PRO A 324 16.22 14.22 5.81
CA PRO A 324 14.95 14.52 6.47
C PRO A 324 14.84 15.92 7.09
N ASP A 325 15.92 16.70 7.08
CA ASP A 325 16.01 17.96 7.83
C ASP A 325 15.56 19.21 7.05
N THR A 326 14.80 19.08 5.96
CA THR A 326 14.31 20.29 5.26
C THR A 326 12.88 20.19 4.72
N LYS A 327 11.88 19.97 5.59
CA LYS A 327 10.49 20.40 5.33
C LYS A 327 9.80 20.96 6.58
N ILE A 328 10.18 22.17 6.97
CA ILE A 328 9.22 23.16 7.50
C ILE A 328 9.15 24.29 6.48
N SER A 329 8.40 24.06 5.40
CA SER A 329 8.02 25.15 4.50
C SER A 329 6.73 25.78 5.02
N LYS A 330 6.96 26.90 5.69
CA LYS A 330 6.02 27.92 6.12
C LYS A 330 4.92 28.15 5.07
N VAL A 331 3.67 28.08 5.51
CA VAL A 331 2.55 28.71 4.83
C VAL A 331 2.81 30.23 4.79
N PRO A 332 2.79 30.89 3.62
CA PRO A 332 2.89 32.35 3.58
C PRO A 332 1.56 32.94 4.06
N ILE A 333 1.63 33.64 5.18
CA ILE A 333 0.63 34.61 5.64
C ILE A 333 0.70 35.79 4.67
N THR A 334 -0.40 36.11 4.01
CA THR A 334 -0.64 37.47 3.49
C THR A 334 -1.83 38.05 4.23
N ASP A 335 -1.52 39.00 5.10
CA ASP A 335 -2.46 39.86 5.79
C ASP A 335 -3.27 40.71 4.81
N ASN A 336 -4.59 40.75 5.02
CA ASN A 336 -5.40 41.95 4.81
C ASN A 336 -6.66 41.85 5.69
N LYS A 337 -6.70 42.68 6.73
CA LYS A 337 -7.87 43.04 7.58
C LYS A 337 -8.29 44.48 7.20
N PRO A 338 -9.36 45.07 7.76
CA PRO A 338 -10.56 44.55 8.45
C PRO A 338 -11.87 45.14 7.85
N SER A 339 -13.07 44.65 8.19
CA SER A 339 -14.08 45.25 9.12
C SER A 339 -15.44 44.64 8.74
N SER A 340 -16.49 44.44 9.53
CA SER A 340 -16.89 44.78 10.90
C SER A 340 -18.20 44.01 11.17
N GLU A 341 -18.43 43.61 12.41
CA GLU A 341 -19.73 43.55 13.13
C GLU A 341 -20.94 42.80 12.52
N ASN A 342 -21.33 41.65 13.12
CA ASN A 342 -22.44 41.57 14.10
C ASN A 342 -22.89 40.12 14.41
N THR A 343 -22.61 39.72 15.66
CA THR A 343 -23.57 39.34 16.71
C THR A 343 -24.77 38.40 16.40
N GLN A 344 -24.68 37.19 16.99
CA GLN A 344 -25.67 36.45 17.82
C GLN A 344 -26.83 35.61 17.25
N ASN A 345 -26.93 34.42 17.86
CA ASN A 345 -28.12 33.62 18.26
C ASN A 345 -28.89 32.88 17.13
N ASP A 346 -29.52 31.71 17.29
CA ASP A 346 -29.76 30.76 18.39
C ASP A 346 -30.26 29.42 17.77
N MET A 347 -30.09 28.34 18.53
CA MET A 347 -30.87 27.08 18.69
C MET A 347 -31.77 26.45 17.59
N ASP A 348 -31.58 25.13 17.46
CA ASP A 348 -32.51 23.98 17.33
C ASP A 348 -33.69 23.98 16.33
N ILE A 349 -33.79 22.92 15.51
CA ILE A 349 -34.86 21.88 15.57
C ILE A 349 -34.82 20.92 14.35
N ASP A 350 -35.03 19.65 14.67
CA ASP A 350 -35.21 18.46 13.84
C ASP A 350 -36.52 18.48 13.02
N THR A 351 -36.53 17.91 11.80
CA THR A 351 -37.54 16.96 11.23
C THR A 351 -37.70 16.98 9.70
N SER A 352 -37.52 15.78 9.13
CA SER A 352 -38.25 15.09 8.03
C SER A 352 -38.88 15.81 6.81
N ASP A 353 -38.51 15.24 5.64
CA ASP A 353 -39.37 14.76 4.53
C ASP A 353 -39.49 15.55 3.20
N ARG A 354 -39.30 14.76 2.13
CA ARG A 354 -39.62 14.88 0.69
C ARG A 354 -40.15 16.21 0.15
N THR A 355 -39.55 16.71 -0.94
CA THR A 355 -39.90 16.40 -2.34
C THR A 355 -38.99 17.17 -3.31
N LYS A 356 -38.91 16.65 -4.54
CA LYS A 356 -38.12 17.09 -5.70
C LYS A 356 -38.40 18.55 -6.08
N ASP A 357 -37.35 19.27 -6.48
CA ASP A 357 -37.44 20.10 -7.68
C ASP A 357 -36.06 20.32 -8.32
N SER A 358 -36.02 19.93 -9.60
CA SER A 358 -34.90 20.10 -10.51
C SER A 358 -34.55 21.57 -10.71
N LYS A 359 -33.31 21.94 -10.44
CA LYS A 359 -32.67 23.10 -11.07
C LYS A 359 -31.38 22.65 -11.74
N PHE A 360 -31.43 22.63 -13.07
CA PHE A 360 -30.29 22.55 -13.97
C PHE A 360 -29.23 23.57 -13.54
N ALA A 361 -28.12 23.09 -13.00
CA ALA A 361 -26.89 23.87 -12.97
C ALA A 361 -26.24 23.69 -14.36
N GLN A 362 -26.31 24.72 -15.19
CA GLN A 362 -25.49 24.85 -16.38
C GLN A 362 -24.02 24.83 -15.95
N ILE A 363 -23.38 23.66 -16.09
CA ILE A 363 -21.93 23.57 -16.12
C ILE A 363 -21.54 24.19 -17.47
N ARG A 364 -20.91 25.37 -17.42
CA ARG A 364 -20.22 25.93 -18.57
C ARG A 364 -19.11 24.95 -18.95
N VAL A 365 -19.31 24.24 -20.05
CA VAL A 365 -18.26 23.50 -20.73
C VAL A 365 -17.28 24.57 -21.21
N GLU A 366 -16.09 24.62 -20.61
CA GLU A 366 -14.97 25.31 -21.23
C GLU A 366 -14.61 24.53 -22.48
N GLU A 367 -15.07 25.02 -23.64
CA GLU A 367 -14.59 24.62 -24.95
C GLU A 367 -13.11 24.99 -25.04
N ASN A 368 -12.24 24.02 -24.81
CA ASN A 368 -10.84 24.12 -25.16
C ASN A 368 -10.25 22.74 -25.45
N GLY A 369 -9.76 22.59 -26.69
CA GLY A 369 -8.77 21.58 -27.05
C GLY A 369 -9.26 20.56 -28.06
N THR A 370 -9.20 20.96 -29.33
CA THR A 370 -8.88 20.11 -30.49
C THR A 370 -8.36 18.71 -30.13
N ALA A 371 -8.97 17.67 -30.71
CA ALA A 371 -8.51 16.28 -30.65
C ALA A 371 -6.98 16.23 -30.81
N LYS A 372 -6.29 15.93 -29.71
CA LYS A 372 -4.85 15.64 -29.75
C LYS A 372 -4.70 14.29 -30.44
N GLY A 373 -3.65 14.15 -31.25
CA GLY A 373 -3.29 12.92 -31.96
C GLY A 373 -3.05 11.73 -31.01
N PRO A 374 -2.38 10.64 -31.44
CA PRO A 374 -2.22 9.45 -30.60
C PRO A 374 -1.66 9.85 -29.24
N VAL A 375 -2.40 9.51 -28.18
CA VAL A 375 -2.04 9.80 -26.79
C VAL A 375 -0.59 9.34 -26.61
N GLU A 376 0.34 10.28 -26.48
CA GLU A 376 1.74 9.94 -26.25
C GLU A 376 1.78 9.14 -24.94
N ARG A 377 2.26 7.90 -25.03
CA ARG A 377 2.39 6.98 -23.91
C ARG A 377 3.53 7.50 -23.03
N ILE A 378 3.18 8.24 -21.98
CA ILE A 378 4.14 8.78 -21.01
C ILE A 378 4.28 7.76 -19.88
N GLU A 379 5.35 6.99 -19.90
CA GLU A 379 5.65 5.98 -18.89
C GLU A 379 7.03 6.19 -18.28
N ASP A 380 7.09 6.14 -16.96
CA ASP A 380 8.33 6.07 -16.22
C ASP A 380 8.77 4.61 -16.09
N LEU A 381 9.71 4.22 -16.95
CA LEU A 381 10.32 2.89 -16.97
C LEU A 381 11.70 2.88 -16.29
N THR A 382 11.93 3.79 -15.34
CA THR A 382 13.18 3.82 -14.57
C THR A 382 13.49 2.44 -13.98
N PRO A 383 14.72 1.91 -14.17
CA PRO A 383 15.10 0.61 -13.65
C PRO A 383 14.97 0.53 -12.12
N PHE A 384 14.56 -0.64 -11.63
CA PHE A 384 14.43 -0.87 -10.19
C PHE A 384 15.79 -1.16 -9.56
N ASN A 385 15.97 -0.72 -8.31
CA ASN A 385 17.05 -1.22 -7.46
C ASN A 385 16.71 -2.61 -6.89
N ASP A 386 17.68 -3.28 -6.28
CA ASP A 386 17.50 -4.66 -5.81
C ASP A 386 16.42 -4.82 -4.73
N GLU A 387 16.23 -3.81 -3.87
CA GLU A 387 15.16 -3.82 -2.86
C GLU A 387 13.78 -3.69 -3.51
N GLN A 388 13.64 -2.80 -4.50
CA GLN A 388 12.41 -2.61 -5.27
C GLN A 388 12.08 -3.86 -6.09
N ARG A 389 13.08 -4.50 -6.70
CA ARG A 389 12.92 -5.79 -7.39
C ARG A 389 12.41 -6.86 -6.43
N LEU A 390 13.01 -6.96 -5.25
CA LEU A 390 12.58 -7.94 -4.25
C LEU A 390 11.11 -7.76 -3.83
N LEU A 391 10.64 -6.52 -3.76
CA LEU A 391 9.27 -6.16 -3.35
C LEU A 391 8.26 -6.14 -4.50
N ALA A 392 8.67 -6.33 -5.75
CA ALA A 392 7.76 -6.26 -6.90
C ALA A 392 6.69 -7.36 -6.87
N THR A 393 5.52 -7.06 -7.43
CA THR A 393 4.42 -8.03 -7.54
C THR A 393 4.74 -9.16 -8.53
N PRO A 394 4.31 -10.42 -8.28
CA PRO A 394 4.42 -11.51 -9.24
C PRO A 394 3.33 -11.48 -10.33
N TRP A 395 2.37 -10.57 -10.24
CA TRP A 395 1.20 -10.52 -11.11
C TRP A 395 1.25 -9.30 -12.02
N VAL A 396 0.89 -9.50 -13.29
CA VAL A 396 0.79 -8.42 -14.28
C VAL A 396 -0.60 -8.37 -14.87
N LYS A 397 -1.07 -7.16 -15.23
CA LYS A 397 -2.32 -6.95 -15.96
C LYS A 397 -2.13 -7.38 -17.41
N ALA A 398 -2.96 -8.30 -17.87
CA ALA A 398 -2.90 -8.83 -19.22
C ALA A 398 -4.29 -8.95 -19.84
N PHE A 399 -4.38 -8.63 -21.13
CA PHE A 399 -5.57 -8.84 -21.93
C PHE A 399 -5.48 -10.19 -22.65
N ASP A 400 -6.43 -11.08 -22.40
CA ASP A 400 -6.51 -12.35 -23.15
C ASP A 400 -7.11 -12.10 -24.53
N LEU A 401 -6.31 -12.25 -25.58
CA LEU A 401 -6.74 -12.06 -26.97
C LEU A 401 -7.78 -13.10 -27.40
N LYS A 402 -7.89 -14.24 -26.71
CA LYS A 402 -8.89 -15.27 -27.03
C LYS A 402 -10.23 -14.97 -26.38
N SER A 403 -10.26 -14.65 -25.09
CA SER A 403 -11.53 -14.39 -24.39
C SER A 403 -11.97 -12.92 -24.38
N LYS A 404 -11.13 -12.00 -24.87
CA LYS A 404 -11.36 -10.55 -24.92
C LYS A 404 -11.63 -9.91 -23.55
N GLN A 405 -10.98 -10.43 -22.52
CA GLN A 405 -11.16 -9.99 -21.14
C GLN A 405 -9.82 -9.62 -20.51
N TRP A 406 -9.86 -8.62 -19.63
CA TRP A 406 -8.73 -8.29 -18.80
C TRP A 406 -8.60 -9.26 -17.62
N CYS A 407 -7.37 -9.62 -17.29
CA CYS A 407 -7.05 -10.54 -16.21
C CYS A 407 -5.68 -10.24 -15.60
N GLU A 408 -5.40 -10.84 -14.45
CA GLU A 408 -4.05 -10.91 -13.90
C GLU A 408 -3.43 -12.28 -14.20
N VAL A 409 -2.18 -12.27 -14.64
CA VAL A 409 -1.41 -13.48 -14.93
C VAL A 409 -0.11 -13.44 -14.15
N SER A 410 0.30 -14.59 -13.62
CA SER A 410 1.60 -14.74 -12.96
C SER A 410 2.73 -14.64 -13.99
N ILE A 411 3.76 -13.87 -13.67
CA ILE A 411 4.95 -13.73 -14.53
C ILE A 411 5.64 -15.07 -14.83
N ASP A 412 5.48 -16.09 -13.98
CA ASP A 412 6.06 -17.43 -14.19
C ASP A 412 5.39 -18.21 -15.32
N GLN A 413 4.16 -17.83 -15.66
CA GLN A 413 3.33 -18.52 -16.64
C GLN A 413 3.39 -17.84 -18.01
N LEU A 414 4.20 -16.78 -18.13
CA LEU A 414 4.41 -16.02 -19.34
C LEU A 414 5.69 -16.47 -20.04
N GLN A 415 5.60 -16.66 -21.34
CA GLN A 415 6.71 -17.01 -22.20
C GLN A 415 6.70 -16.12 -23.45
N PRO A 416 7.87 -15.87 -24.07
CA PRO A 416 7.90 -15.20 -25.37
C PRO A 416 7.01 -15.93 -26.39
N VAL A 417 6.33 -15.17 -27.25
CA VAL A 417 5.46 -15.75 -28.27
C VAL A 417 6.29 -16.59 -29.25
N ALA A 418 5.85 -17.83 -29.46
CA ALA A 418 6.35 -18.68 -30.55
C ALA A 418 5.70 -18.24 -31.87
N TRP A 419 6.40 -17.38 -32.61
CA TRP A 419 5.95 -16.86 -33.90
C TRP A 419 6.08 -17.89 -35.02
N ASN A 420 5.01 -18.17 -35.74
CA ASN A 420 5.02 -19.11 -36.86
C ASN A 420 5.24 -18.39 -38.20
N VAL A 421 6.46 -17.92 -38.42
CA VAL A 421 6.83 -17.24 -39.68
C VAL A 421 6.69 -18.18 -40.90
N GLU A 422 6.83 -19.50 -40.70
CA GLU A 422 6.63 -20.49 -41.76
C GLU A 422 5.20 -20.54 -42.29
N ALA A 423 4.19 -20.16 -41.48
CA ALA A 423 2.80 -20.10 -41.92
C ALA A 423 2.66 -19.19 -43.15
N PHE A 424 3.32 -18.04 -43.14
CA PHE A 424 3.35 -17.13 -44.27
C PHE A 424 4.02 -17.75 -45.49
N ASN A 425 5.11 -18.51 -45.31
CA ASN A 425 5.80 -19.15 -46.43
C ASN A 425 4.94 -20.23 -47.09
N LYS A 426 4.18 -21.01 -46.29
CA LYS A 426 3.27 -22.06 -46.75
C LYS A 426 1.98 -21.52 -47.37
N LEU A 427 1.66 -20.24 -47.15
CA LEU A 427 0.50 -19.60 -47.74
C LEU A 427 0.63 -19.53 -49.27
N VAL A 428 -0.34 -20.11 -49.97
CA VAL A 428 -0.45 -20.06 -51.43
C VAL A 428 -1.60 -19.14 -51.80
N LEU A 429 -1.29 -17.95 -52.29
CA LEU A 429 -2.25 -17.03 -52.90
C LEU A 429 -1.90 -16.88 -54.39
N PRO A 430 -2.88 -16.69 -55.26
CA PRO A 430 -2.64 -16.48 -56.69
C PRO A 430 -1.93 -15.15 -56.95
N GLY A 431 -1.03 -15.14 -57.95
CA GLY A 431 -0.33 -13.93 -58.38
C GLY A 431 0.52 -13.28 -57.29
N ASP A 432 0.55 -11.95 -57.29
CA ASP A 432 1.37 -11.13 -56.38
C ASP A 432 0.61 -10.65 -55.14
N GLU A 433 -0.62 -11.15 -54.90
CA GLU A 433 -1.49 -10.71 -53.79
C GLU A 433 -0.83 -10.91 -52.42
N LYS A 434 -0.11 -12.03 -52.26
CA LYS A 434 0.66 -12.34 -51.05
C LYS A 434 1.75 -11.30 -50.76
N GLN A 435 2.42 -10.84 -51.81
CA GLN A 435 3.50 -9.89 -51.70
C GLN A 435 2.97 -8.48 -51.45
N LEU A 436 1.91 -8.09 -52.16
CA LEU A 436 1.22 -6.83 -51.96
C LEU A 436 0.71 -6.66 -50.51
N ALA A 437 0.03 -7.69 -49.97
CA ALA A 437 -0.48 -7.66 -48.60
C ALA A 437 0.67 -7.51 -47.58
N TRP A 438 1.81 -8.16 -47.83
CA TRP A 438 2.98 -8.03 -46.98
C TRP A 438 3.62 -6.65 -47.07
N GLU A 439 3.82 -6.11 -48.27
CA GLU A 439 4.44 -4.79 -48.49
C GLU A 439 3.67 -3.68 -47.79
N PHE A 440 2.33 -3.72 -47.79
CA PHE A 440 1.52 -2.75 -47.07
C PHE A 440 1.67 -2.83 -45.55
N VAL A 441 1.77 -4.05 -45.01
CA VAL A 441 1.94 -4.26 -43.56
C VAL A 441 3.36 -3.90 -43.12
N GLU A 442 4.37 -4.26 -43.91
CA GLU A 442 5.78 -3.95 -43.66
C GLU A 442 6.03 -2.44 -43.71
N ALA A 443 5.52 -1.74 -44.73
CA ALA A 443 5.64 -0.29 -44.84
C ALA A 443 5.07 0.44 -43.62
N ARG A 444 4.01 -0.10 -43.02
CA ARG A 444 3.39 0.45 -41.81
C ARG A 444 4.18 0.09 -40.54
N SER A 445 4.64 -1.15 -40.42
CA SER A 445 5.45 -1.59 -39.29
C SER A 445 6.79 -0.83 -39.22
N LEU A 446 7.35 -0.44 -40.37
CA LEU A 446 8.59 0.34 -40.47
C LEU A 446 8.39 1.84 -40.27
N ALA A 447 7.15 2.34 -40.33
CA ALA A 447 6.81 3.75 -40.09
C ALA A 447 6.77 4.13 -38.60
N GLU A 448 7.20 3.23 -37.70
CA GLU A 448 7.46 3.50 -36.28
C GLU A 448 8.62 4.52 -36.15
N GLY A 449 8.31 5.80 -36.34
CA GLY A 449 9.34 6.85 -36.31
C GLY A 449 8.92 8.24 -36.78
N GLY A 450 7.64 8.44 -37.13
CA GLY A 450 7.12 9.75 -37.51
C GLY A 450 7.17 10.01 -39.01
N GLN A 451 6.16 10.78 -39.44
CA GLN A 451 5.95 11.27 -40.81
C GLN A 451 5.32 10.28 -41.81
N PHE A 452 4.03 10.01 -41.60
CA PHE A 452 3.10 9.87 -42.72
C PHE A 452 2.39 11.22 -42.88
N ASP A 453 2.76 11.95 -43.93
CA ASP A 453 2.29 13.31 -44.23
C ASP A 453 0.92 13.22 -44.92
N ASP A 454 -0.14 13.06 -44.12
CA ASP A 454 -1.51 13.29 -44.59
C ASP A 454 -1.92 14.73 -44.23
N PHE A 455 -2.54 15.43 -45.18
CA PHE A 455 -2.97 16.82 -45.06
C PHE A 455 -4.06 17.02 -43.99
N ILE A 456 -4.69 15.92 -43.53
CA ILE A 456 -5.66 15.91 -42.45
C ILE A 456 -5.11 15.00 -41.33
N PRO A 457 -4.82 15.52 -40.12
CA PRO A 457 -4.45 14.68 -38.99
C PRO A 457 -5.55 13.65 -38.71
N ASP A 458 -5.15 12.40 -38.50
CA ASP A 458 -6.00 11.25 -38.15
C ASP A 458 -6.92 10.68 -39.26
N LYS A 459 -6.91 11.23 -40.48
CA LYS A 459 -7.60 10.60 -41.64
C LYS A 459 -6.61 9.75 -42.44
N GLY A 460 -7.08 8.69 -43.13
CA GLY A 460 -6.29 7.97 -44.14
C GLY A 460 -5.15 7.08 -43.65
N ARG A 461 -4.90 7.00 -42.33
CA ARG A 461 -3.85 6.14 -41.75
C ARG A 461 -4.25 4.67 -41.62
N GLY A 462 -5.51 4.33 -41.81
CA GLY A 462 -6.03 2.95 -41.74
C GLY A 462 -5.73 2.16 -43.03
N LEU A 463 -5.06 1.01 -42.91
CA LEU A 463 -4.95 0.04 -43.99
C LEU A 463 -6.09 -0.96 -43.83
N ILE A 464 -7.00 -1.02 -44.79
CA ILE A 464 -8.12 -1.96 -44.78
C ILE A 464 -7.91 -2.94 -45.91
N ILE A 465 -7.81 -4.22 -45.57
CA ILE A 465 -7.67 -5.32 -46.53
C ILE A 465 -8.95 -6.15 -46.49
N LEU A 466 -9.64 -6.23 -47.63
CA LEU A 466 -10.80 -7.12 -47.79
C LEU A 466 -10.35 -8.42 -48.46
N MET A 467 -10.44 -9.53 -47.74
CA MET A 467 -10.24 -10.86 -48.30
C MET A 467 -11.59 -11.49 -48.65
N PHE A 468 -11.82 -11.77 -49.93
CA PHE A 468 -13.07 -12.39 -50.40
C PHE A 468 -12.80 -13.72 -51.10
N GLY A 469 -13.76 -14.64 -51.05
CA GLY A 469 -13.67 -15.95 -51.69
C GLY A 469 -14.49 -17.02 -50.98
N PRO A 470 -14.60 -18.23 -51.55
CA PRO A 470 -15.35 -19.34 -50.95
C PRO A 470 -14.91 -19.68 -49.51
N PRO A 471 -15.77 -20.30 -48.69
CA PRO A 471 -15.36 -20.79 -47.37
C PRO A 471 -14.25 -21.85 -47.52
N GLY A 472 -13.32 -21.90 -46.56
CA GLY A 472 -12.24 -22.89 -46.52
C GLY A 472 -10.98 -22.57 -47.33
N VAL A 473 -10.92 -21.45 -48.05
CA VAL A 473 -9.72 -21.05 -48.85
C VAL A 473 -8.59 -20.40 -48.03
N GLY A 474 -8.68 -20.39 -46.70
CA GLY A 474 -7.62 -19.87 -45.82
C GLY A 474 -7.59 -18.34 -45.64
N LYS A 475 -8.74 -17.65 -45.72
CA LYS A 475 -8.84 -16.20 -45.45
C LYS A 475 -8.38 -15.83 -44.03
N THR A 476 -8.97 -16.45 -43.02
CA THR A 476 -8.58 -16.29 -41.61
C THR A 476 -7.10 -16.67 -41.41
N PHE A 477 -6.67 -17.79 -42.00
CA PHE A 477 -5.28 -18.24 -41.96
C PHE A 477 -4.30 -17.24 -42.59
N THR A 478 -4.71 -16.50 -43.63
CA THR A 478 -3.90 -15.44 -44.26
C THR A 478 -3.66 -14.31 -43.27
N ALA A 479 -4.69 -13.83 -42.57
CA ALA A 479 -4.54 -12.80 -41.55
C ALA A 479 -3.62 -13.24 -40.39
N GLU A 480 -3.80 -14.47 -39.90
CA GLU A 480 -2.94 -15.06 -38.86
C GLU A 480 -1.48 -15.15 -39.32
N ALA A 481 -1.22 -15.62 -40.54
CA ALA A 481 0.12 -15.75 -41.09
C ALA A 481 0.81 -14.40 -41.29
N VAL A 482 0.07 -13.38 -41.74
CA VAL A 482 0.59 -12.01 -41.91
C VAL A 482 0.91 -11.40 -40.55
N ALA A 483 0.03 -11.52 -39.55
CA ALA A 483 0.27 -11.02 -38.20
C ALA A 483 1.49 -11.70 -37.55
N ASP A 484 1.64 -13.02 -37.74
CA ASP A 484 2.79 -13.77 -37.22
C ASP A 484 4.11 -13.35 -37.86
N LYS A 485 4.09 -13.06 -39.16
CA LYS A 485 5.27 -12.55 -39.86
C LYS A 485 5.62 -11.13 -39.44
N ALA A 486 4.61 -10.28 -39.23
CA ALA A 486 4.76 -8.90 -38.76
C ALA A 486 5.09 -8.80 -37.27
N ARG A 487 4.93 -9.89 -36.50
CA ARG A 487 5.11 -9.95 -35.04
C ARG A 487 4.24 -8.98 -34.26
N VAL A 488 3.02 -8.75 -34.75
CA VAL A 488 2.03 -7.89 -34.11
C VAL A 488 0.88 -8.72 -33.52
N PRO A 489 0.17 -8.20 -32.49
CA PRO A 489 -1.02 -8.88 -32.00
C PRO A 489 -2.11 -8.94 -33.07
N LEU A 490 -2.83 -10.06 -33.13
CA LEU A 490 -4.03 -10.19 -33.94
C LEU A 490 -5.26 -10.17 -33.04
N TYR A 491 -6.04 -9.10 -33.12
CA TYR A 491 -7.32 -8.98 -32.45
C TYR A 491 -8.42 -9.48 -33.39
N ALA A 492 -8.82 -10.75 -33.28
CA ALA A 492 -9.95 -11.29 -34.04
C ALA A 492 -11.29 -10.95 -33.37
N LEU A 493 -12.27 -10.47 -34.12
CA LEU A 493 -13.66 -10.31 -33.71
C LEU A 493 -14.56 -11.14 -34.62
N SER A 494 -15.44 -11.92 -34.02
CA SER A 494 -16.51 -12.64 -34.71
C SER A 494 -17.84 -11.88 -34.63
N ALA A 495 -18.79 -12.25 -35.49
CA ALA A 495 -20.14 -11.66 -35.47
C ALA A 495 -20.86 -11.82 -34.12
N ALA A 496 -20.60 -12.90 -33.39
CA ALA A 496 -21.17 -13.12 -32.07
C ALA A 496 -20.64 -12.13 -31.00
N GLU A 497 -19.38 -11.71 -31.11
CA GLU A 497 -18.73 -10.81 -30.14
C GLU A 497 -19.09 -9.34 -30.38
N LEU A 498 -19.38 -8.95 -31.62
CA LEU A 498 -19.86 -7.62 -31.97
C LEU A 498 -21.28 -7.35 -31.45
N GLY A 499 -22.10 -8.40 -31.34
CA GLY A 499 -23.50 -8.30 -30.94
C GLY A 499 -24.44 -7.93 -32.08
N THR A 500 -25.73 -7.80 -31.77
CA THR A 500 -26.81 -7.67 -32.76
C THR A 500 -27.47 -6.29 -32.79
N THR A 501 -27.07 -5.38 -31.90
CA THR A 501 -27.64 -4.03 -31.81
C THR A 501 -26.59 -2.98 -32.16
N PRO A 502 -26.97 -1.86 -32.81
CA PRO A 502 -26.04 -0.79 -33.18
C PRO A 502 -25.12 -0.33 -32.05
N ASN A 503 -25.68 -0.08 -30.86
CA ASN A 503 -24.92 0.35 -29.68
C ASN A 503 -23.95 -0.71 -29.15
N ALA A 504 -24.31 -2.01 -29.22
CA ALA A 504 -23.40 -3.08 -28.80
C ALA A 504 -22.20 -3.19 -29.77
N VAL A 505 -22.47 -3.12 -31.07
CA VAL A 505 -21.46 -3.16 -32.13
C VAL A 505 -20.53 -1.95 -32.03
N GLU A 506 -21.07 -0.75 -31.82
CA GLU A 506 -20.29 0.47 -31.65
C GLU A 506 -19.32 0.35 -30.47
N LYS A 507 -19.80 -0.06 -29.28
CA LYS A 507 -18.95 -0.25 -28.10
C LYS A 507 -17.89 -1.34 -28.27
N ALA A 508 -18.25 -2.45 -28.92
CA ALA A 508 -17.31 -3.54 -29.18
C ALA A 508 -16.20 -3.11 -30.14
N LEU A 509 -16.55 -2.39 -31.22
CA LEU A 509 -15.59 -1.83 -32.17
C LEU A 509 -14.73 -0.74 -31.53
N GLU A 510 -15.32 0.18 -30.76
CA GLU A 510 -14.59 1.23 -30.05
C GLU A 510 -13.53 0.66 -29.12
N ARG A 511 -13.90 -0.35 -28.30
CA ARG A 511 -12.96 -1.07 -27.44
C ARG A 511 -11.85 -1.73 -28.26
N ALA A 512 -12.20 -2.45 -29.33
CA ALA A 512 -11.23 -3.20 -30.13
C ALA A 512 -10.27 -2.27 -30.88
N LEU A 513 -10.77 -1.22 -31.54
CA LEU A 513 -9.98 -0.24 -32.26
C LEU A 513 -9.08 0.56 -31.30
N GLY A 514 -9.60 0.94 -30.13
CA GLY A 514 -8.81 1.60 -29.09
C GLY A 514 -7.62 0.76 -28.63
N LEU A 515 -7.86 -0.53 -28.33
CA LEU A 515 -6.78 -1.48 -27.98
C LEU A 515 -5.81 -1.70 -29.15
N CYS A 516 -6.32 -1.83 -30.38
CA CYS A 516 -5.46 -2.01 -31.55
C CYS A 516 -4.56 -0.79 -31.81
N ARG A 517 -5.09 0.43 -31.61
CA ARG A 517 -4.31 1.67 -31.71
C ARG A 517 -3.20 1.73 -30.67
N MET A 518 -3.47 1.34 -29.42
CA MET A 518 -2.47 1.34 -28.35
C MET A 518 -1.35 0.33 -28.54
N TRP A 519 -1.65 -0.81 -29.18
CA TRP A 519 -0.71 -1.93 -29.34
C TRP A 519 -0.10 -2.05 -30.74
N ASN A 520 -0.43 -1.14 -31.65
CA ASN A 520 -0.13 -1.29 -33.08
C ASN A 520 -0.58 -2.68 -33.62
N ALA A 521 -1.76 -3.14 -33.19
CA ALA A 521 -2.27 -4.46 -33.50
C ALA A 521 -3.10 -4.50 -34.79
N MET A 522 -3.22 -5.68 -35.38
CA MET A 522 -4.12 -5.94 -36.50
C MET A 522 -5.49 -6.35 -35.99
N LEU A 523 -6.56 -5.70 -36.48
CA LEU A 523 -7.94 -6.09 -36.23
C LEU A 523 -8.43 -7.00 -37.37
N LEU A 524 -8.87 -8.21 -37.04
CA LEU A 524 -9.54 -9.11 -37.97
C LEU A 524 -11.04 -9.12 -37.65
N LEU A 525 -11.87 -8.75 -38.64
CA LEU A 525 -13.31 -8.91 -38.58
C LEU A 525 -13.69 -10.16 -39.38
N ASP A 526 -13.99 -11.25 -38.69
CA ASP A 526 -14.42 -12.49 -39.33
C ASP A 526 -15.93 -12.46 -39.61
N GLU A 527 -16.35 -13.02 -40.75
CA GLU A 527 -17.76 -13.00 -41.21
C GLU A 527 -18.41 -11.60 -41.23
N ALA A 528 -17.64 -10.59 -41.65
CA ALA A 528 -18.08 -9.19 -41.69
C ALA A 528 -19.24 -8.92 -42.69
N ASP A 529 -19.48 -9.83 -43.63
CA ASP A 529 -20.56 -9.76 -44.62
C ASP A 529 -21.95 -9.79 -43.98
N VAL A 530 -22.08 -10.36 -42.77
CA VAL A 530 -23.32 -10.31 -41.97
C VAL A 530 -23.72 -8.86 -41.63
N PHE A 531 -22.74 -7.96 -41.49
CA PHE A 531 -22.96 -6.56 -41.14
C PHE A 531 -22.87 -5.62 -42.37
N LEU A 532 -22.00 -5.94 -43.34
CA LEU A 532 -21.65 -5.08 -44.47
C LEU A 532 -22.49 -5.34 -45.73
N GLY A 533 -23.81 -5.40 -45.58
CA GLY A 533 -24.75 -5.61 -46.68
C GLY A 533 -25.12 -4.33 -47.45
N VAL A 534 -25.59 -4.48 -48.69
CA VAL A 534 -26.13 -3.36 -49.50
C VAL A 534 -27.26 -2.67 -48.73
N ARG A 535 -27.23 -1.33 -48.68
CA ARG A 535 -28.27 -0.54 -48.04
C ARG A 535 -29.59 -0.73 -48.79
N THR A 536 -30.64 -1.18 -48.11
CA THR A 536 -32.00 -1.23 -48.67
C THR A 536 -32.92 -0.33 -47.85
N SER A 537 -33.94 0.24 -48.49
CA SER A 537 -34.92 1.11 -47.83
C SER A 537 -35.73 0.41 -46.73
N GLU A 538 -35.73 -0.92 -46.72
CA GLU A 538 -36.55 -1.76 -45.83
C GLU A 538 -35.86 -2.12 -44.50
N SER A 539 -34.55 -1.89 -44.37
CA SER A 539 -33.79 -2.28 -43.16
C SER A 539 -33.03 -1.11 -42.55
N LEU A 540 -33.72 -0.33 -41.71
CA LEU A 540 -33.14 0.79 -40.96
C LEU A 540 -31.96 0.33 -40.07
N LEU A 541 -32.14 -0.77 -39.33
CA LEU A 541 -31.11 -1.31 -38.44
C LEU A 541 -29.82 -1.70 -39.17
N ARG A 542 -29.93 -2.33 -40.35
CA ARG A 542 -28.74 -2.68 -41.15
C ARG A 542 -28.05 -1.44 -41.70
N ASN A 543 -28.83 -0.45 -42.16
CA ASN A 543 -28.25 0.80 -42.66
C ASN A 543 -27.52 1.58 -41.56
N GLU A 544 -28.03 1.53 -40.32
CA GLU A 544 -27.38 2.10 -39.14
C GLU A 544 -26.07 1.38 -38.83
N LEU A 545 -26.06 0.04 -38.79
CA LEU A 545 -24.84 -0.75 -38.61
C LEU A 545 -23.76 -0.44 -39.66
N VAL A 546 -24.13 -0.42 -40.95
CA VAL A 546 -23.20 -0.06 -42.03
C VAL A 546 -22.64 1.36 -41.84
N SER A 547 -23.46 2.29 -41.34
CA SER A 547 -23.02 3.67 -41.08
C SER A 547 -22.04 3.75 -39.90
N ILE A 548 -22.26 2.97 -38.83
CA ILE A 548 -21.33 2.86 -37.70
C ILE A 548 -19.99 2.28 -38.17
N PHE A 549 -19.99 1.18 -38.93
CA PHE A 549 -18.77 0.57 -39.44
C PHE A 549 -17.95 1.54 -40.29
N LEU A 550 -18.57 2.22 -41.26
CA LEU A 550 -17.86 3.19 -42.10
C LEU A 550 -17.28 4.34 -41.27
N ARG A 551 -18.05 4.88 -40.32
CA ARG A 551 -17.59 5.96 -39.46
C ARG A 551 -16.41 5.53 -38.56
N MET A 552 -16.45 4.32 -38.00
CA MET A 552 -15.42 3.86 -37.06
C MET A 552 -14.15 3.33 -37.75
N VAL A 553 -14.24 2.94 -39.02
CA VAL A 553 -13.11 2.39 -39.78
C VAL A 553 -12.37 3.49 -40.59
N GLU A 554 -13.04 4.60 -40.89
CA GLU A 554 -12.42 5.76 -41.57
C GLU A 554 -11.50 6.61 -40.66
N TYR A 555 -11.66 6.51 -39.33
CA TYR A 555 -10.94 7.27 -38.29
C TYR A 555 -10.22 6.30 -37.35
#